data_AF-A0A392MUI6-F1
#
_entry.id   AF-A0A392MUI6-F1
#
_cell.length_a   1.000
_cell.length_b   1.000
_cell.length_c   1.000
_cell.angle_alpha   90.00
_cell.angle_beta   90.00
_cell.angle_gamma   90.00
#
_symmetry.space_group_name_H-M   'P 1'
#
loop_
_entity.id
_entity.type
_entity.pdbx_description
1 polymer ?
#
loop_
_entity_poly.entity_id
_entity_poly.type
_entity_poly.pdbx_seq_one_letter_code
_entity_poly.pdbx_strand_id
1 'polypeptide(L)'
;VDEYHVCCMATPTISGAKEMLNYLDAKSKPGFTARKVILTDVREEAVVYINCVPFVLRELNKPVDTLKHVGITGPVVEHMEARLKEDILAEIRQSGGRMLLHREEYDPSTNQSAVVGYWENILADDVKTPAEVYSLLKDDGYDIVYRRIPLTRERDALASDVDAIQYCQDE
;
A
#
# COMPACT_ATOMS: atom_id res chain seq x y z
N VAL A 1 12.45 -8.19 -24.19
CA VAL A 1 11.61 -7.63 -23.10
C VAL A 1 10.60 -8.67 -22.62
N ASP A 2 10.17 -9.61 -23.46
CA ASP A 2 9.23 -10.69 -23.11
C ASP A 2 9.82 -11.88 -22.30
N GLU A 3 11.06 -11.77 -21.83
CA GLU A 3 11.74 -12.86 -21.10
C GLU A 3 11.58 -12.78 -19.58
N TYR A 4 11.12 -11.65 -19.03
CA TYR A 4 11.04 -11.44 -17.58
C TYR A 4 9.61 -11.10 -17.15
N HIS A 5 9.05 -11.92 -16.25
CA HIS A 5 7.73 -11.72 -15.65
C HIS A 5 7.76 -10.66 -14.54
N VAL A 6 8.10 -9.43 -14.90
CA VAL A 6 8.14 -8.28 -13.99
C VAL A 6 7.03 -7.31 -14.36
N CYS A 7 6.22 -6.93 -13.37
CA CYS A 7 5.16 -5.93 -13.54
C CYS A 7 5.30 -4.85 -12.47
N CYS A 8 4.98 -3.62 -12.84
CA CYS A 8 4.95 -2.49 -11.92
C CYS A 8 3.52 -1.97 -11.81
N MET A 9 3.14 -1.55 -10.61
CA MET A 9 1.86 -0.91 -10.36
C MET A 9 2.04 0.22 -9.36
N ALA A 10 1.21 1.26 -9.47
CA ALA A 10 1.06 2.24 -8.38
C ALA A 10 0.44 1.54 -7.16
N THR A 11 0.31 2.25 -6.03
CA THR A 11 -0.42 1.73 -4.86
C THR A 11 -1.90 1.52 -5.26
N PRO A 12 -2.36 0.26 -5.38
CA PRO A 12 -3.70 0.00 -5.89
C PRO A 12 -4.75 0.11 -4.79
N THR A 13 -6.02 0.22 -5.19
CA THR A 13 -7.12 -0.19 -4.31
C THR A 13 -7.08 -1.70 -4.08
N ILE A 14 -7.80 -2.21 -3.08
CA ILE A 14 -7.88 -3.67 -2.86
C ILE A 14 -8.48 -4.36 -4.10
N SER A 15 -9.44 -3.74 -4.78
CA SER A 15 -9.99 -4.26 -6.04
C SER A 15 -8.95 -4.29 -7.16
N GLY A 16 -8.17 -3.21 -7.33
CA GLY A 16 -7.11 -3.15 -8.33
C GLY A 16 -6.00 -4.17 -8.08
N ALA A 17 -5.65 -4.42 -6.81
CA ALA A 17 -4.73 -5.50 -6.45
C ALA A 17 -5.27 -6.87 -6.87
N LYS A 18 -6.55 -7.15 -6.60
CA LYS A 18 -7.19 -8.41 -7.03
C LYS A 18 -7.22 -8.57 -8.55
N GLU A 19 -7.54 -7.51 -9.28
CA GLU A 19 -7.53 -7.51 -10.74
C GLU A 19 -6.15 -7.85 -11.29
N MET A 20 -5.10 -7.24 -10.74
CA MET A 20 -3.72 -7.52 -11.15
C MET A 20 -3.31 -8.97 -10.82
N LEU A 21 -3.64 -9.47 -9.63
CA LEU A 21 -3.34 -10.85 -9.25
C LEU A 21 -4.11 -11.87 -10.11
N ASN A 22 -5.34 -11.54 -10.52
CA ASN A 22 -6.09 -12.36 -11.46
C ASN A 22 -5.45 -12.35 -12.85
N TYR A 23 -4.98 -11.20 -13.32
CA TYR A 23 -4.26 -11.07 -14.59
C TYR A 23 -2.96 -11.90 -14.60
N LEU A 24 -2.29 -12.03 -13.45
CA LEU A 24 -1.09 -12.85 -13.29
C LEU A 24 -1.36 -14.34 -13.06
N ASP A 25 -2.63 -14.78 -13.11
CA ASP A 25 -3.03 -16.16 -12.80
C ASP A 25 -2.59 -16.64 -11.40
N ALA A 26 -2.60 -15.74 -10.43
CA ALA A 26 -2.16 -16.03 -9.05
C ALA A 26 -3.25 -16.69 -8.19
N LYS A 27 -4.50 -16.78 -8.66
CA LYS A 27 -5.61 -17.38 -7.89
C LYS A 27 -5.70 -18.89 -8.13
N SER A 28 -5.71 -19.66 -7.05
CA SER A 28 -5.90 -21.11 -7.11
C SER A 28 -7.27 -21.47 -7.69
N LYS A 29 -7.31 -22.37 -8.66
CA LYS A 29 -8.55 -22.86 -9.31
C LYS A 29 -8.49 -24.39 -9.48
N PRO A 30 -9.63 -25.10 -9.46
CA PRO A 30 -9.65 -26.54 -9.72
C PRO A 30 -9.01 -26.86 -11.09
N GLY A 31 -7.99 -27.73 -11.09
CA GLY A 31 -7.30 -28.15 -12.31
C GLY A 31 -6.26 -27.15 -12.85
N PHE A 32 -5.95 -26.07 -12.12
CA PHE A 32 -4.95 -25.08 -12.50
C PHE A 32 -4.04 -24.72 -11.32
N THR A 33 -2.73 -24.88 -11.50
CA THR A 33 -1.73 -24.44 -10.51
C THR A 33 -1.56 -22.94 -10.61
N ALA A 34 -1.87 -22.23 -9.52
CA ALA A 34 -1.64 -20.79 -9.42
C ALA A 34 -0.17 -20.45 -9.64
N ARG A 35 0.09 -19.28 -10.21
CA ARG A 35 1.45 -18.72 -10.27
C ARG A 35 1.76 -18.00 -8.97
N LYS A 36 2.89 -18.34 -8.36
CA LYS A 36 3.45 -17.59 -7.23
C LYS A 36 3.80 -16.17 -7.69
N VAL A 37 3.23 -15.16 -7.04
CA VAL A 37 3.54 -13.75 -7.28
C VAL A 37 4.23 -13.16 -6.05
N ILE A 38 5.41 -12.56 -6.26
CA ILE A 38 6.14 -11.84 -5.22
C ILE A 38 5.79 -10.37 -5.35
N LEU A 39 5.16 -9.81 -4.31
CA LEU A 39 4.82 -8.40 -4.22
C LEU A 39 5.86 -7.69 -3.35
N THR A 40 6.75 -6.96 -4.00
CA THR A 40 7.73 -6.12 -3.34
C THR A 40 7.22 -4.69 -3.28
N ASP A 41 6.84 -4.25 -2.08
CA ASP A 41 6.45 -2.86 -1.83
C ASP A 41 7.69 -2.03 -1.51
N VAL A 42 8.05 -1.17 -2.46
CA VAL A 42 9.25 -0.32 -2.36
C VAL A 42 8.98 1.04 -1.71
N ARG A 43 7.77 1.27 -1.19
CA ARG A 43 7.37 2.58 -0.67
C ARG A 43 7.92 2.83 0.74
N GLU A 44 8.60 3.96 0.90
CA GLU A 44 9.09 4.46 2.20
C GLU A 44 8.00 5.08 3.08
N GLU A 45 6.94 5.62 2.47
CA GLU A 45 5.81 6.22 3.20
C GLU A 45 4.90 5.14 3.78
N ALA A 46 4.42 5.35 5.00
CA ALA A 46 3.36 4.53 5.59
C ALA A 46 2.04 4.69 4.81
N VAL A 47 1.40 3.56 4.52
CA VAL A 47 0.11 3.46 3.84
C VAL A 47 -0.92 2.82 4.76
N VAL A 48 -2.16 3.27 4.66
CA VAL A 48 -3.31 2.63 5.32
C VAL A 48 -4.46 2.52 4.31
N TYR A 49 -5.17 1.41 4.32
CA TYR A 49 -6.38 1.23 3.54
C TYR A 49 -7.60 1.59 4.39
N ILE A 50 -8.44 2.46 3.86
CA ILE A 50 -9.73 2.84 4.45
C ILE A 50 -10.80 2.60 3.37
N ASN A 51 -11.84 1.83 3.67
CA ASN A 51 -12.90 1.49 2.72
C ASN A 51 -12.34 0.95 1.38
N CYS A 52 -11.33 0.08 1.45
CA CYS A 52 -10.60 -0.50 0.31
C CYS A 52 -9.73 0.46 -0.53
N VAL A 53 -9.59 1.73 -0.13
CA VAL A 53 -8.79 2.75 -0.83
C VAL A 53 -7.53 3.07 -0.02
N PRO A 54 -6.33 3.13 -0.64
CA PRO A 54 -5.09 3.44 0.06
C PRO A 54 -4.94 4.96 0.32
N PHE A 55 -4.47 5.30 1.51
CA PHE A 55 -4.13 6.65 1.95
C PHE A 55 -2.71 6.69 2.50
N VAL A 56 -2.08 7.86 2.41
CA VAL A 56 -0.73 8.12 2.93
C VAL A 56 -0.78 9.23 3.97
N LEU A 57 0.10 9.17 4.95
CA LEU A 57 0.22 10.22 5.96
C LEU A 57 0.92 11.45 5.39
N ARG A 58 0.34 12.64 5.63
CA ARG A 58 0.87 13.93 5.19
C ARG A 58 0.79 14.98 6.29
N GLU A 59 1.70 15.95 6.25
CA GLU A 59 1.58 17.13 7.11
C GLU A 59 0.43 18.02 6.62
N LEU A 60 -0.44 18.45 7.52
CA LEU A 60 -1.60 19.29 7.19
C LEU A 60 -1.20 20.60 6.48
N ASN A 61 -0.09 21.21 6.90
CA ASN A 61 0.40 22.47 6.34
C ASN A 61 1.24 22.30 5.07
N LYS A 62 1.60 21.05 4.72
CA LYS A 62 2.42 20.70 3.55
C LYS A 62 1.92 19.40 2.92
N PRO A 63 0.65 19.35 2.46
CA PRO A 63 0.01 18.09 2.07
C PRO A 63 0.62 17.48 0.79
N VAL A 64 1.31 18.28 -0.01
CA VAL A 64 2.02 17.84 -1.23
C VAL A 64 3.42 17.28 -0.96
N ASP A 65 4.02 17.62 0.19
CA ASP A 65 5.36 17.17 0.55
C ASP A 65 5.30 15.76 1.13
N THR A 66 6.27 14.92 0.76
CA THR A 66 6.42 13.59 1.38
C THR A 66 7.10 13.69 2.73
N LEU A 67 6.68 12.86 3.68
CA LEU A 67 7.39 12.70 4.95
C LEU A 67 8.73 12.00 4.69
N LYS A 68 9.82 12.72 4.93
CA LYS A 68 11.18 12.26 4.63
C LYS A 68 11.72 11.37 5.73
N HIS A 69 12.24 10.20 5.38
CA HIS A 69 12.88 9.28 6.30
C HIS A 69 14.18 8.74 5.69
N VAL A 70 15.32 9.06 6.29
CA VAL A 70 16.61 8.58 5.78
C VAL A 70 16.86 7.15 6.27
N GLY A 71 16.96 6.20 5.34
CA GLY A 71 17.33 4.82 5.64
C GLY A 71 16.30 4.03 6.44
N ILE A 72 15.00 4.32 6.28
CA ILE A 72 13.92 3.57 6.92
C ILE A 72 13.91 2.12 6.45
N THR A 73 13.64 1.18 7.36
CA THR A 73 13.56 -0.25 7.04
C THR A 73 12.11 -0.70 6.94
N GLY A 74 11.86 -1.82 6.23
CA GLY A 74 10.51 -2.40 6.10
C GLY A 74 9.78 -2.55 7.44
N PRO A 75 10.38 -3.20 8.45
CA PRO A 75 9.74 -3.36 9.76
C PRO A 75 9.40 -2.03 10.46
N VAL A 76 10.20 -0.97 10.24
CA VAL A 76 9.90 0.36 10.80
C VAL A 76 8.70 0.98 10.09
N VAL A 77 8.62 0.87 8.76
CA VAL A 77 7.45 1.35 8.01
C VAL A 77 6.19 0.59 8.42
N GLU A 78 6.25 -0.74 8.51
CA GLU A 78 5.11 -1.57 8.95
C GLU A 78 4.67 -1.22 10.38
N HIS A 79 5.60 -0.93 11.28
CA HIS A 79 5.27 -0.45 12.63
C HIS A 79 4.57 0.91 12.60
N MET A 80 5.00 1.84 11.74
CA MET A 80 4.32 3.13 11.55
C MET A 80 2.91 2.95 10.97
N GLU A 81 2.71 2.00 10.06
CA GLU A 81 1.38 1.67 9.51
C GLU A 81 0.44 1.08 10.56
N ALA A 82 0.95 0.17 11.39
CA ALA A 82 0.20 -0.38 12.52
C ALA A 82 -0.19 0.73 13.49
N ARG A 83 0.74 1.65 13.79
CA ARG A 83 0.47 2.79 14.67
C ARG A 83 -0.55 3.76 14.07
N LEU A 84 -0.42 4.08 12.78
CA LEU A 84 -1.38 4.92 12.07
C LEU A 84 -2.78 4.31 12.09
N LYS A 85 -2.89 2.99 11.89
CA LYS A 85 -4.16 2.27 12.04
C LYS A 85 -4.73 2.43 13.45
N GLU A 86 -3.94 2.26 14.51
CA GLU A 86 -4.39 2.45 15.89
C GLU A 86 -4.93 3.86 16.15
N ASP A 87 -4.23 4.88 15.63
CA ASP A 87 -4.61 6.29 15.77
C ASP A 87 -5.93 6.57 15.05
N ILE A 88 -6.11 6.07 13.83
CA ILE A 88 -7.38 6.14 13.08
C ILE A 88 -8.50 5.47 13.86
N LEU A 89 -8.27 4.26 14.37
CA LEU A 89 -9.27 3.53 15.16
C LEU A 89 -9.65 4.29 16.44
N ALA A 90 -8.70 4.98 17.07
CA ALA A 90 -8.96 5.81 18.24
C ALA A 90 -9.78 7.06 17.88
N GLU A 91 -9.52 7.69 16.74
CA GLU A 91 -10.26 8.85 16.26
C GLU A 91 -11.71 8.49 15.93
N ILE A 92 -11.93 7.44 15.13
CA ILE A 92 -13.29 7.05 14.72
C ILE A 92 -14.16 6.60 15.90
N ARG A 93 -13.56 6.04 16.96
CA ARG A 93 -14.29 5.74 18.21
C ARG A 93 -14.81 6.99 18.90
N GLN A 94 -14.06 8.09 18.84
CA GLN A 94 -14.42 9.36 19.48
C GLN A 94 -15.38 10.18 18.62
N SER A 95 -15.24 10.12 17.30
CA SER A 95 -16.02 10.93 16.35
C SER A 95 -17.33 10.28 15.89
N GLY A 96 -17.63 9.06 16.36
CA GLY A 96 -18.82 8.30 15.96
C GLY A 96 -18.71 7.74 14.54
N GLY A 97 -17.52 7.27 14.16
CA GLY A 97 -17.26 6.64 12.86
C GLY A 97 -16.91 7.63 11.74
N ARG A 98 -16.66 8.91 12.03
CA ARG A 98 -16.40 9.93 11.01
C ARG A 98 -14.97 10.44 11.04
N MET A 99 -14.29 10.47 9.91
CA MET A 99 -12.93 11.01 9.82
C MET A 99 -12.80 11.96 8.65
N LEU A 100 -11.99 13.00 8.81
CA LEU A 100 -11.65 13.93 7.72
C LEU A 100 -10.49 13.34 6.92
N LEU A 101 -10.77 12.95 5.69
CA LEU A 101 -9.77 12.47 4.73
C LEU A 101 -9.51 13.53 3.68
N HIS A 102 -8.40 13.39 2.96
CA HIS A 102 -8.03 14.31 1.88
C HIS A 102 -7.74 13.52 0.61
N ARG A 103 -8.08 14.11 -0.53
CA ARG A 103 -7.76 13.57 -1.87
C ARG A 103 -7.35 14.70 -2.80
N GLU A 104 -6.59 14.36 -3.83
CA GLU A 104 -6.31 15.27 -4.93
C GLU A 104 -7.51 15.27 -5.90
N GLU A 105 -8.04 16.45 -6.19
CA GLU A 105 -9.05 16.66 -7.22
C GLU A 105 -8.50 17.59 -8.29
N TYR A 106 -8.69 17.19 -9.55
CA TYR A 106 -8.38 18.00 -10.71
C TYR A 106 -9.59 18.83 -11.10
N ASP A 107 -9.43 20.15 -11.21
CA ASP A 107 -10.45 21.07 -11.70
C ASP A 107 -10.19 21.37 -13.19
N PRO A 108 -11.05 20.87 -14.10
CA PRO A 108 -10.90 21.10 -15.54
C PRO A 108 -11.08 22.58 -15.95
N SER A 109 -11.76 23.39 -15.13
CA SER A 109 -12.02 24.79 -15.45
C SER A 109 -10.82 25.70 -15.19
N THR A 110 -10.03 25.37 -14.17
CA THR A 110 -8.80 26.09 -13.81
C THR A 110 -7.53 25.39 -14.31
N ASN A 111 -7.66 24.14 -14.77
CA ASN A 111 -6.55 23.27 -15.19
C ASN A 111 -5.51 23.12 -14.05
N GLN A 112 -6.01 22.99 -12.83
CA GLN A 112 -5.21 22.89 -11.60
C GLN A 112 -5.71 21.72 -10.74
N SER A 113 -4.78 21.05 -10.05
CA SER A 113 -5.10 20.08 -9.00
C SER A 113 -5.06 20.74 -7.62
N ALA A 114 -5.98 20.37 -6.75
CA ALA A 114 -6.00 20.79 -5.35
C ALA A 114 -6.23 19.62 -4.41
N VAL A 115 -5.67 19.71 -3.21
CA VAL A 115 -5.96 18.76 -2.13
C VAL A 115 -7.23 19.24 -1.43
N VAL A 116 -8.29 18.43 -1.46
CA VAL A 116 -9.58 18.74 -0.86
C VAL A 116 -9.89 17.78 0.29
N GLY A 117 -10.43 18.32 1.37
CA GLY A 117 -10.89 17.56 2.52
C GLY A 117 -12.33 17.09 2.34
N TYR A 118 -12.63 15.87 2.78
CA TYR A 118 -13.99 15.33 2.79
C TYR A 118 -14.20 14.43 4.01
N TRP A 119 -15.42 14.44 4.54
CA TRP A 119 -15.81 13.57 5.64
C TRP A 119 -16.19 12.19 5.11
N GLU A 120 -15.59 11.16 5.67
CA GLU A 120 -15.88 9.76 5.34
C GLU A 120 -16.42 9.02 6.56
N ASN A 121 -17.34 8.08 6.33
CA ASN A 121 -17.78 7.16 7.37
C ASN A 121 -16.92 5.90 7.32
N ILE A 122 -16.32 5.55 8.44
CA ILE A 122 -15.33 4.48 8.56
C ILE A 122 -15.76 3.53 9.67
N LEU A 123 -15.82 2.24 9.34
CA LEU A 123 -15.95 1.18 10.33
C LEU A 123 -14.55 0.67 10.72
N ALA A 124 -14.42 0.16 11.94
CA ALA A 124 -13.14 -0.37 12.41
C ALA A 124 -12.59 -1.49 11.51
N ASP A 125 -13.47 -2.33 10.99
CA ASP A 125 -13.11 -3.45 10.10
C ASP A 125 -12.64 -2.96 8.72
N ASP A 126 -12.96 -1.73 8.33
CA ASP A 126 -12.58 -1.17 7.03
C ASP A 126 -11.20 -0.49 7.03
N VAL A 127 -10.51 -0.46 8.17
CA VAL A 127 -9.15 0.07 8.31
C VAL A 127 -8.14 -1.07 8.32
N LYS A 128 -7.25 -1.11 7.33
CA LYS A 128 -6.26 -2.19 7.16
C LYS A 128 -4.87 -1.66 6.84
N THR A 129 -3.83 -2.31 7.34
CA THR A 129 -2.46 -2.09 6.86
C THR A 129 -2.23 -2.85 5.54
N PRO A 130 -1.23 -2.48 4.72
CA PRO A 130 -0.83 -3.26 3.55
C PRO A 130 -0.58 -4.74 3.87
N ALA A 131 0.13 -5.03 4.96
CA ALA A 131 0.39 -6.41 5.40
C ALA A 131 -0.91 -7.19 5.65
N GLU A 132 -1.90 -6.57 6.29
CA GLU A 132 -3.22 -7.18 6.51
C GLU A 132 -3.98 -7.39 5.20
N VAL A 133 -3.95 -6.41 4.28
CA VAL A 133 -4.60 -6.54 2.96
C VAL A 133 -4.04 -7.72 2.20
N TYR A 134 -2.71 -7.84 2.08
CA TYR A 134 -2.10 -8.94 1.34
C TYR A 134 -2.18 -10.28 2.08
N SER A 135 -2.22 -10.30 3.42
CA SER A 135 -2.55 -11.51 4.17
C SER A 135 -3.96 -12.00 3.83
N LEU A 136 -4.96 -11.11 3.81
CA LEU A 136 -6.34 -11.47 3.46
C LEU A 136 -6.47 -11.94 2.00
N LEU A 137 -5.69 -11.37 1.09
CA LEU A 137 -5.64 -11.86 -0.30
C LEU A 137 -5.02 -13.25 -0.38
N LYS A 138 -3.97 -13.52 0.37
CA LYS A 138 -3.41 -14.87 0.48
C LYS A 138 -4.46 -15.87 0.99
N ASP A 139 -5.21 -15.49 2.02
CA ASP A 139 -6.29 -16.30 2.59
C ASP A 139 -7.47 -16.49 1.62
N ASP A 140 -7.69 -15.56 0.68
CA ASP A 140 -8.67 -15.67 -0.44
C ASP A 140 -8.17 -16.57 -1.59
N GLY A 141 -7.06 -17.30 -1.39
CA GLY A 141 -6.55 -18.33 -2.29
C GLY A 141 -5.59 -17.82 -3.36
N TYR A 142 -5.05 -16.62 -3.21
CA TYR A 142 -3.98 -16.11 -4.07
C TYR A 142 -2.61 -16.62 -3.59
N ASP A 143 -1.81 -17.18 -4.50
CA ASP A 143 -0.44 -17.63 -4.22
C ASP A 143 0.52 -16.44 -4.27
N ILE A 144 0.58 -15.70 -3.15
CA ILE A 144 1.35 -14.47 -3.03
C ILE A 144 2.30 -14.45 -1.84
N VAL A 145 3.42 -13.75 -2.04
CA VAL A 145 4.36 -13.39 -0.98
C VAL A 145 4.51 -11.87 -0.98
N TYR A 146 4.09 -11.21 0.11
CA TYR A 146 4.25 -9.77 0.28
C TYR A 146 5.50 -9.45 1.10
N ARG A 147 6.28 -8.46 0.67
CA ARG A 147 7.46 -7.95 1.39
C ARG A 147 7.51 -6.42 1.29
N ARG A 148 7.82 -5.76 2.41
CA ARG A 148 8.07 -4.32 2.48
C ARG A 148 9.58 -4.05 2.43
N ILE A 149 10.07 -3.52 1.32
CA ILE A 149 11.50 -3.22 1.08
C ILE A 149 11.61 -1.75 0.62
N PRO A 150 11.48 -0.78 1.55
CA PRO A 150 11.43 0.64 1.19
C PRO A 150 12.72 1.12 0.55
N LEU A 151 12.61 1.78 -0.60
CA LEU A 151 13.70 2.47 -1.27
C LEU A 151 13.56 3.97 -0.99
N THR A 152 14.43 4.49 -0.13
CA THR A 152 14.33 5.89 0.33
C THR A 152 14.85 6.86 -0.70
N ARG A 153 14.13 7.96 -0.94
CA ARG A 153 14.50 8.96 -1.97
C ARG A 153 15.77 9.73 -1.64
N GLU A 154 16.16 9.76 -0.37
CA GLU A 154 17.30 10.51 0.14
C GLU A 154 18.64 9.78 0.01
N ARG A 155 18.65 8.55 -0.53
CA ARG A 155 19.89 7.79 -0.78
C ARG A 155 19.81 7.01 -2.09
N ASP A 156 20.98 6.72 -2.65
CA ASP A 156 21.08 5.78 -3.77
C ASP A 156 20.76 4.36 -3.32
N ALA A 157 20.21 3.55 -4.24
CA ALA A 157 20.03 2.13 -4.02
C ALA A 157 21.40 1.46 -3.80
N LEU A 158 21.50 0.69 -2.72
CA LEU A 158 22.69 -0.07 -2.35
C LEU A 158 22.57 -1.52 -2.82
N ALA A 159 23.69 -2.22 -2.93
CA ALA A 159 23.69 -3.65 -3.24
C ALA A 159 22.82 -4.46 -2.26
N SER A 160 22.81 -4.08 -0.98
CA SER A 160 21.96 -4.70 0.05
C SER A 160 20.46 -4.58 -0.24
N ASP A 161 20.02 -3.54 -0.95
CA ASP A 161 18.61 -3.39 -1.34
C ASP A 161 18.24 -4.38 -2.45
N VAL A 162 19.17 -4.59 -3.39
CA VAL A 162 19.02 -5.59 -4.46
C VAL A 162 19.05 -7.00 -3.86
N ASP A 163 19.98 -7.26 -2.95
CA ASP A 163 20.08 -8.54 -2.23
C ASP A 163 18.76 -8.85 -1.50
N ALA A 164 18.18 -7.87 -0.79
CA ALA A 164 16.91 -8.04 -0.10
C ALA A 164 15.76 -8.43 -1.05
N ILE A 165 15.75 -7.90 -2.28
CA ILE A 165 14.77 -8.27 -3.31
C ILE A 165 15.09 -9.67 -3.87
N GLN A 166 16.35 -9.99 -4.12
CA GLN A 166 16.78 -11.25 -4.72
C GLN A 166 16.52 -12.45 -3.80
N TYR A 167 16.80 -12.34 -2.50
CA TYR A 167 16.56 -13.42 -1.52
C TYR A 167 15.08 -13.79 -1.38
N CYS A 168 14.16 -13.03 -1.97
CA CYS A 168 12.74 -13.38 -2.01
C CYS A 168 12.43 -14.57 -2.95
N GLN A 169 13.39 -15.06 -3.73
CA GLN A 169 13.20 -16.21 -4.63
C GLN A 169 13.32 -17.59 -3.93
N ASP A 170 13.96 -17.67 -2.76
CA ASP A 170 14.44 -18.93 -2.19
C ASP A 170 13.63 -19.46 -0.97
N GLU A 171 12.51 -18.83 -0.59
CA GLU A 171 11.53 -19.34 0.41
C GLU A 171 10.18 -19.68 -0.23
#